data_AF-A0AAP4UD68-F1
#
_entry.id   AF-A0AAP4UD68-F1
#
_cell.length_a   1.000
_cell.length_b   1.000
_cell.length_c   1.000
_cell.angle_alpha   90.00
_cell.angle_beta   90.00
_cell.angle_gamma   90.00
#
_symmetry.space_group_name_H-M   'P 1'
#
loop_
_entity.id
_entity.type
_entity.pdbx_description
1 polymer ?
#
loop_
_entity_poly.entity_id
_entity_poly.type
_entity_poly.pdbx_seq_one_letter_code
_entity_poly.pdbx_strand_id
1 'polypeptide(L)'
;MKAAIILPLLLLSLSIAPSSNAATISPEQMNLMIDMSVNQMKAEGEFANMASCTNQSEAKVESVFRSVMRTCVEKHMQDEDDEKTTACLVENFSGELGVSAETFTACSEQSE
;
A
#
# COMPACT_ATOMS: atom_id res chain seq x y z
N MET A 1 -63.61 -16.34 -16.83
CA MET A 1 -62.47 -17.23 -17.12
C MET A 1 -61.23 -16.61 -16.52
N LYS A 2 -60.68 -17.25 -15.48
CA LYS A 2 -59.45 -16.84 -14.78
C LYS A 2 -58.27 -17.49 -15.51
N ALA A 3 -57.31 -16.70 -15.95
CA ALA A 3 -55.98 -17.18 -16.30
C ALA A 3 -54.97 -16.25 -15.62
N ALA A 4 -54.59 -16.64 -14.40
CA ALA A 4 -53.45 -16.03 -13.72
C ALA A 4 -52.19 -16.62 -14.35
N ILE A 5 -51.39 -15.76 -14.98
CA ILE A 5 -50.11 -16.12 -15.58
C ILE A 5 -49.13 -16.31 -14.42
N ILE A 6 -48.86 -17.58 -14.08
CA ILE A 6 -47.84 -17.94 -13.10
C ILE A 6 -46.50 -17.94 -13.86
N LEU A 7 -45.74 -16.85 -13.69
CA LEU A 7 -44.37 -16.74 -14.15
C LEU A 7 -43.51 -17.67 -13.29
N PRO A 8 -42.80 -18.67 -13.85
CA PRO A 8 -41.88 -19.46 -13.06
C PRO A 8 -40.69 -18.56 -12.75
N LEU A 9 -40.53 -18.20 -11.47
CA LEU A 9 -39.29 -17.66 -10.95
C LEU A 9 -38.20 -18.69 -11.25
N LEU A 10 -37.42 -18.42 -12.30
CA LEU A 10 -36.12 -19.01 -12.51
C LEU A 10 -35.22 -18.54 -11.36
N LEU A 11 -35.27 -19.30 -10.27
CA LEU A 11 -34.25 -19.38 -9.23
C LEU A 11 -32.96 -19.90 -9.86
N LEU A 12 -32.33 -19.07 -10.69
CA LEU A 12 -30.90 -19.15 -10.94
C LEU A 12 -30.23 -18.56 -9.70
N SER A 13 -30.22 -19.34 -8.62
CA SER A 13 -29.25 -19.20 -7.54
C SER A 13 -27.88 -19.53 -8.13
N LEU A 14 -27.34 -18.59 -8.89
CA LEU A 14 -25.93 -18.55 -9.22
C LEU A 14 -25.25 -18.14 -7.91
N SER A 15 -24.97 -19.16 -7.09
CA SER A 15 -24.08 -19.04 -5.94
C SER A 15 -22.71 -18.68 -6.50
N ILE A 16 -22.49 -17.37 -6.71
CA ILE A 16 -21.16 -16.82 -6.87
C ILE A 16 -20.52 -17.02 -5.50
N ALA A 17 -19.85 -18.15 -5.32
CA ALA A 17 -18.90 -18.30 -4.24
C ALA A 17 -17.94 -17.11 -4.36
N PRO A 18 -17.66 -16.37 -3.28
CA PRO A 18 -16.56 -15.42 -3.30
C PRO A 18 -15.29 -16.26 -3.51
N SER A 19 -14.83 -16.33 -4.76
CA SER A 19 -13.51 -16.82 -5.08
C SER A 19 -12.54 -15.78 -4.56
N SER A 20 -12.20 -15.91 -3.28
CA SER A 20 -11.08 -15.26 -2.61
C SER A 20 -9.78 -15.81 -3.17
N ASN A 21 -9.52 -15.54 -4.44
CA ASN A 21 -8.17 -15.56 -4.97
C ASN A 21 -7.58 -14.21 -4.54
N ALA A 22 -7.02 -14.14 -3.34
CA ALA A 22 -6.11 -13.05 -2.99
C ALA A 22 -5.02 -13.06 -4.07
N ALA A 23 -5.11 -12.13 -5.02
CA ALA A 23 -4.21 -12.05 -6.14
C ALA A 23 -2.84 -11.70 -5.57
N THR A 24 -1.96 -12.69 -5.45
CA THR A 24 -0.59 -12.46 -5.01
C THR A 24 0.09 -11.59 -6.05
N ILE A 25 0.52 -10.39 -5.65
CA ILE A 25 1.26 -9.49 -6.52
C ILE A 25 2.58 -10.17 -6.87
N SER A 26 2.85 -10.32 -8.17
CA SER A 26 4.15 -10.85 -8.60
C SER A 26 5.28 -9.89 -8.23
N PRO A 27 6.51 -10.37 -7.99
CA PRO A 27 7.66 -9.51 -7.72
C PRO A 27 7.87 -8.41 -8.78
N GLU A 28 7.54 -8.70 -10.04
CA GLU A 28 7.63 -7.74 -11.15
C GLU A 28 6.58 -6.63 -11.04
N GLN A 29 5.34 -6.97 -10.68
CA GLN A 29 4.29 -5.99 -10.43
C GLN A 29 4.61 -5.12 -9.21
N MET A 30 5.18 -5.70 -8.15
CA MET A 30 5.63 -4.95 -6.97
C MET A 30 6.72 -3.94 -7.34
N ASN A 31 7.72 -4.38 -8.11
CA ASN A 31 8.79 -3.47 -8.57
C ASN A 31 8.23 -2.33 -9.44
N LEU A 32 7.29 -2.62 -10.33
CA LEU A 32 6.64 -1.59 -11.15
C LEU A 32 5.89 -0.57 -10.29
N MET A 33 5.14 -1.03 -9.29
CA MET A 33 4.43 -0.15 -8.35
C MET A 33 5.41 0.74 -7.59
N ILE A 34 6.48 0.16 -7.04
CA ILE A 34 7.52 0.92 -6.33
C ILE A 34 8.17 1.96 -7.25
N ASP A 35 8.50 1.60 -8.50
CA ASP A 35 9.11 2.53 -9.45
C ASP A 35 8.16 3.68 -9.83
N MET A 36 6.87 3.40 -10.00
CA MET A 36 5.86 4.44 -10.23
C MET A 36 5.76 5.38 -9.02
N SER A 37 5.67 4.85 -7.81
CA SER A 37 5.64 5.66 -6.58
C SER A 37 6.90 6.52 -6.44
N VAL A 38 8.09 5.94 -6.65
CA VAL A 38 9.35 6.69 -6.58
C VAL A 38 9.39 7.83 -7.59
N ASN A 39 8.94 7.60 -8.83
CA ASN A 39 8.90 8.66 -9.83
C ASN A 39 7.93 9.78 -9.46
N GLN A 40 6.77 9.43 -8.89
CA GLN A 40 5.79 10.41 -8.41
C GLN A 40 6.38 11.26 -7.27
N MET A 41 6.89 10.61 -6.22
CA MET A 41 7.50 11.28 -5.06
C MET A 41 8.68 12.17 -5.45
N LYS A 42 9.47 11.77 -6.46
CA LYS A 42 10.53 12.62 -7.03
C LYS A 42 9.96 13.87 -7.71
N ALA A 43 8.89 13.71 -8.49
CA ALA A 43 8.26 14.83 -9.18
C ALA A 43 7.64 15.84 -8.19
N GLU A 44 7.17 15.36 -7.04
CA GLU A 44 6.59 16.16 -5.96
C GLU A 44 7.63 16.71 -4.98
N GLY A 45 8.88 16.24 -5.05
CA GLY A 45 9.95 16.65 -4.15
C GLY A 45 9.86 16.05 -2.74
N GLU A 46 9.04 15.02 -2.54
CA GLU A 46 8.83 14.40 -1.22
C GLU A 46 10.11 13.81 -0.64
N PHE A 47 10.97 13.22 -1.48
CA PHE A 47 12.27 12.72 -1.02
C PHE A 47 13.18 13.84 -0.52
N ALA A 48 13.15 15.03 -1.16
CA ALA A 48 13.90 16.19 -0.73
C ALA A 48 13.36 16.74 0.60
N ASN A 49 12.04 16.82 0.75
CA ASN A 49 11.38 17.27 1.97
C ASN A 49 11.71 16.35 3.15
N MET A 50 11.54 15.04 2.95
CA MET A 50 11.85 14.03 3.97
C MET A 50 13.34 14.00 4.31
N ALA A 51 14.23 14.12 3.32
CA ALA A 51 15.67 14.21 3.52
C ALA A 51 16.03 15.43 4.38
N SER A 52 15.46 16.60 4.07
CA SER A 52 15.65 17.82 4.86
C SER A 52 15.12 17.67 6.29
N CYS A 53 13.93 17.09 6.47
CA CYS A 53 13.30 16.95 7.78
C CYS A 53 14.04 15.96 8.69
N THR A 54 14.51 14.84 8.12
CA THR A 54 15.21 13.78 8.86
C THR A 54 16.73 13.97 8.92
N ASN A 55 17.26 15.02 8.30
CA ASN A 55 18.69 15.26 8.13
C ASN A 55 19.42 14.05 7.47
N GLN A 56 18.79 13.51 6.43
CA GLN A 56 19.31 12.41 5.62
C GLN A 56 19.59 12.88 4.19
N SER A 57 20.27 12.05 3.40
CA SER A 57 20.38 12.29 1.96
C SER A 57 19.13 11.79 1.23
N GLU A 58 18.71 12.48 0.17
CA GLU A 58 17.61 12.03 -0.70
C GLU A 58 17.81 10.60 -1.19
N ALA A 59 19.04 10.25 -1.60
CA ALA A 59 19.38 8.90 -2.05
C ALA A 59 19.16 7.84 -0.96
N LYS A 60 19.45 8.16 0.30
CA LYS A 60 19.18 7.27 1.44
C LYS A 60 17.68 7.14 1.65
N VAL A 61 16.91 8.22 1.63
CA VAL A 61 15.45 8.18 1.80
C VAL A 61 14.79 7.35 0.69
N GLU A 62 15.14 7.58 -0.58
CA GLU A 62 14.63 6.78 -1.70
C GLU A 62 14.99 5.29 -1.54
N SER A 63 16.24 4.99 -1.18
CA SER A 63 16.68 3.60 -0.97
C SER A 63 15.89 2.92 0.14
N VAL A 64 15.63 3.63 1.25
CA VAL A 64 14.81 3.11 2.35
C VAL A 64 13.38 2.91 1.89
N PHE A 65 12.78 3.87 1.18
CA PHE A 65 11.43 3.75 0.64
C PHE A 65 11.26 2.48 -0.20
N ARG A 66 12.16 2.26 -1.17
CA ARG A 66 12.14 1.07 -2.02
C ARG A 66 12.22 -0.23 -1.22
N SER A 67 13.06 -0.26 -0.19
CA SER A 67 13.24 -1.43 0.67
C SER A 67 12.01 -1.69 1.53
N VAL A 68 11.53 -0.67 2.24
CA VAL A 68 10.41 -0.77 3.19
C VAL A 68 9.11 -1.08 2.47
N MET A 69 8.86 -0.47 1.31
CA MET A 69 7.68 -0.80 0.49
C MET A 69 7.68 -2.27 0.09
N ARG A 70 8.82 -2.81 -0.34
CA ARG A 70 8.91 -4.25 -0.64
C ARG A 70 8.63 -5.08 0.61
N THR A 71 9.24 -4.78 1.74
CA THR A 71 9.09 -5.58 2.97
C THR A 71 7.68 -5.53 3.56
N CYS A 72 7.08 -4.35 3.65
CA CYS A 72 5.80 -4.17 4.33
C CYS A 72 4.60 -4.40 3.42
N VAL A 73 4.64 -3.93 2.17
CA VAL A 73 3.49 -4.03 1.25
C VAL A 73 3.36 -5.44 0.68
N GLU A 74 4.47 -6.10 0.33
CA GLU A 74 4.45 -7.51 -0.13
C GLU A 74 3.85 -8.45 0.93
N LYS A 75 4.14 -8.16 2.21
CA LYS A 75 3.72 -8.98 3.34
C LYS A 75 2.28 -8.70 3.78
N HIS A 76 1.85 -7.44 3.80
CA HIS A 76 0.59 -7.05 4.45
C HIS A 76 -0.56 -6.70 3.50
N MET A 77 -0.34 -6.55 2.20
CA MET A 77 -1.46 -6.52 1.22
C MET A 77 -2.28 -7.82 1.21
N GLN A 78 -1.73 -8.92 1.73
CA GLN A 78 -2.44 -10.19 1.86
C GLN A 78 -3.40 -10.22 3.06
N ASP A 79 -3.13 -9.38 4.07
CA ASP A 79 -3.85 -9.41 5.34
C ASP A 79 -5.02 -8.41 5.38
N GLU A 80 -5.13 -7.51 4.38
CA GLU A 80 -6.09 -6.38 4.34
C GLU A 80 -6.14 -5.60 5.69
N ASP A 81 -4.99 -5.54 6.38
CA ASP A 81 -4.85 -4.96 7.71
C ASP A 81 -4.00 -3.68 7.62
N ASP A 82 -4.70 -2.56 7.44
CA ASP A 82 -4.10 -1.24 7.27
C ASP A 82 -3.32 -0.79 8.50
N GLU A 83 -3.74 -1.18 9.70
CA GLU A 83 -3.05 -0.85 10.95
C GLU A 83 -1.70 -1.57 11.03
N LYS A 84 -1.65 -2.87 10.72
CA LYS A 84 -0.39 -3.61 10.66
C LYS A 84 0.53 -3.12 9.56
N THR A 85 -0.03 -2.78 8.40
CA THR A 85 0.74 -2.22 7.29
C THR A 85 1.37 -0.90 7.71
N THR A 86 0.58 0.00 8.29
CA THR A 86 1.05 1.31 8.78
C THR A 86 2.12 1.16 9.87
N ALA A 87 1.90 0.26 10.84
CA ALA A 87 2.89 -0.02 11.88
C ALA A 87 4.21 -0.54 11.29
N CYS A 88 4.15 -1.47 10.33
CA CYS A 88 5.34 -1.97 9.63
C CYS A 88 6.09 -0.84 8.94
N LEU A 89 5.38 0.03 8.21
CA LEU A 89 5.98 1.15 7.50
C LEU A 89 6.70 2.08 8.48
N VAL A 90 6.00 2.57 9.52
CA VAL A 90 6.57 3.50 10.50
C VAL A 90 7.79 2.90 11.20
N GLU A 91 7.71 1.64 11.66
CA GLU A 91 8.82 0.96 12.33
C GLU A 91 10.05 0.84 11.42
N ASN A 92 9.87 0.34 10.19
CA ASN A 92 10.99 0.09 9.30
C ASN A 92 11.58 1.39 8.73
N PHE A 93 10.75 2.38 8.38
CA PHE A 93 11.25 3.68 7.91
C PHE A 93 12.05 4.39 8.99
N SER A 94 11.50 4.53 10.19
CA SER A 94 12.18 5.24 11.28
C SER A 94 13.48 4.53 11.68
N GLY A 95 13.48 3.21 11.79
CA GLY A 95 14.67 2.41 12.08
C GLY A 95 15.77 2.54 11.03
N GLU A 96 15.43 2.41 9.75
CA GLU A 96 16.40 2.48 8.64
C GLU A 96 16.95 3.89 8.38
N LEU A 97 16.18 4.93 8.73
CA LEU A 97 16.62 6.33 8.68
C LEU A 97 17.32 6.77 9.98
N GLY A 98 17.31 5.94 11.03
CA GLY A 98 17.94 6.26 12.32
C GLY A 98 17.27 7.42 13.05
N VAL A 99 15.96 7.60 12.86
CA VAL A 99 15.14 8.61 13.56
C VAL A 99 14.09 7.92 14.44
N SER A 100 13.44 8.66 15.34
CA SER A 100 12.30 8.10 16.07
C SER A 100 11.08 7.95 15.17
N ALA A 101 10.17 7.04 15.52
CA ALA A 101 8.87 6.92 14.85
C ALA A 101 8.10 8.26 14.88
N GLU A 102 8.14 8.98 16.00
CA GLU A 102 7.50 10.30 16.15
C GLU A 102 8.09 11.32 15.17
N THR A 103 9.42 11.37 15.02
CA THR A 103 10.08 12.25 14.03
C THR A 103 9.69 11.86 12.61
N PHE A 104 9.67 10.57 12.28
CA PHE A 104 9.27 10.11 10.96
C PHE A 104 7.82 10.47 10.63
N THR A 105 6.88 10.24 11.55
CA THR A 105 5.46 10.60 11.38
C THR A 105 5.31 12.11 11.17
N ALA A 106 5.93 12.93 12.03
CA ALA A 106 5.88 14.38 11.91
C ALA A 106 6.47 14.91 10.60
N CYS A 107 7.51 14.25 10.06
CA CYS A 107 8.07 14.60 8.74
C CYS A 107 7.17 14.17 7.57
N SER A 108 6.42 13.08 7.73
CA SER A 108 5.54 12.55 6.68
C SER A 108 4.29 13.41 6.52
N GLU A 109 3.69 13.87 7.62
CA GLU A 109 2.50 14.74 7.64
C GLU A 109 2.78 16.17 7.11
N GLN A 110 4.05 16.58 7.03
CA GLN A 110 4.44 17.88 6.45
C GLN A 110 4.49 17.88 4.91
N SER A 111 4.29 16.72 4.28
CA SER A 111 4.35 16.56 2.82
C SER A 111 2.97 16.68 2.14
N GLU A 112 1.89 16.87 2.92
CA GLU A 112 0.51 17.09 2.45
C GLU A 112 0.18 18.56 2.13
#